data_AF-A0AAD8IIZ3-F1
#
_entry.id   AF-A0AAD8IIZ3-F1
#
_cell.length_a   1.000
_cell.length_b   1.000
_cell.length_c   1.000
_cell.angle_alpha   90.00
_cell.angle_beta   90.00
_cell.angle_gamma   90.00
#
_symmetry.space_group_name_H-M   'P 1'
#
loop_
_entity.id
_entity.type
_entity.pdbx_description
1 polymer ?
#
loop_
_entity_poly.entity_id
_entity_poly.type
_entity_poly.pdbx_seq_one_letter_code
_entity_poly.pdbx_strand_id
1 'polypeptide(L)'
;MISQFKICKVFNPGRVYEKPLSRCNSVRISCFQHLESVERTKQCVSKSVGTSSCGDASRFSRGARMEAQVALFDYLYCTRGFHYLDAERISKNSPCFVQNLLCKVEREQDVSRDLAKFFRYNPINEFEPFLESLGLSPSELKHLLPRDLLFLGDDRSLLENFHVLCEYGIPQSKIGKIFKEANEIFRYEYGILAMKLSAYEKLGLSRPTVIKLVICCPSLLVGSVNIEFVRVFEKLKQLGFGTDWIGDGTPV
;
A
#
# COMPACT_ATOMS: atom_id res chain seq x y z
N MET A 1 13.93 10.88 -50.57
CA MET A 1 12.57 10.34 -50.32
C MET A 1 12.53 9.98 -48.83
N ILE A 2 12.08 10.87 -47.92
CA ILE A 2 10.67 11.15 -47.54
C ILE A 2 10.05 9.86 -46.94
N SER A 3 9.51 9.73 -45.71
CA SER A 3 9.06 10.67 -44.67
C SER A 3 8.47 9.88 -43.46
N GLN A 4 8.62 10.43 -42.24
CA GLN A 4 7.68 10.50 -41.08
C GLN A 4 7.06 9.20 -40.50
N PHE A 5 7.19 8.89 -39.21
CA PHE A 5 6.49 9.40 -38.00
C PHE A 5 4.97 9.15 -37.91
N LYS A 6 4.58 8.58 -36.75
CA LYS A 6 3.27 8.56 -36.05
C LYS A 6 2.08 7.85 -36.70
N ILE A 7 1.59 6.82 -35.99
CA ILE A 7 0.15 6.64 -35.74
C ILE A 7 -0.05 6.28 -34.25
N CYS A 8 -0.61 7.24 -33.50
CA CYS A 8 -1.38 6.96 -32.28
C CYS A 8 -2.62 6.15 -32.66
N LYS A 9 -2.96 5.12 -31.89
CA LYS A 9 -4.35 4.67 -31.77
C LYS A 9 -4.82 4.82 -30.33
N VAL A 10 -5.55 5.92 -30.14
CA VAL A 10 -6.60 6.08 -29.14
C VAL A 10 -7.68 5.03 -29.43
N PHE A 11 -8.06 4.23 -28.44
CA PHE A 11 -9.38 3.61 -28.40
C PHE A 11 -9.84 3.37 -26.96
N ASN A 12 -10.89 4.08 -26.60
CA ASN A 12 -11.86 3.90 -25.50
C ASN A 12 -13.24 4.06 -26.21
N PRO A 13 -14.42 3.54 -25.77
CA PRO A 13 -14.80 3.18 -24.40
C PRO A 13 -15.77 1.98 -24.24
N GLY A 14 -16.10 1.61 -22.99
CA GLY A 14 -17.42 1.05 -22.66
C GLY A 14 -17.47 -0.07 -21.62
N ARG A 15 -17.67 0.29 -20.34
CA ARG A 15 -18.82 -0.19 -19.54
C ARG A 15 -19.14 0.86 -18.47
N VAL A 16 -20.25 1.53 -18.69
CA VAL A 16 -20.95 2.38 -17.73
C VAL A 16 -21.58 1.47 -16.68
N TYR A 17 -21.23 1.66 -15.42
CA TYR A 17 -22.12 1.35 -14.31
C TYR A 17 -22.45 2.67 -13.63
N GLU A 18 -23.70 3.10 -13.78
CA GLU A 18 -24.24 4.24 -13.07
C GLU A 18 -24.48 3.90 -11.59
N LYS A 19 -24.24 4.93 -10.80
CA LYS A 19 -24.13 5.01 -9.33
C LYS A 19 -25.42 4.67 -8.55
N PRO A 20 -25.34 4.67 -7.21
CA PRO A 20 -25.93 5.81 -6.48
C PRO A 20 -24.85 6.73 -5.91
N LEU A 21 -24.94 8.03 -6.24
CA LEU A 21 -24.11 9.05 -5.61
C LEU A 21 -24.46 9.07 -4.13
N SER A 22 -23.57 8.57 -3.28
CA SER A 22 -23.45 9.12 -1.93
C SER A 22 -23.03 10.58 -2.09
N ARG A 23 -23.94 11.46 -1.68
CA ARG A 23 -23.83 12.91 -1.74
C ARG A 23 -22.65 13.35 -0.88
N CYS A 24 -21.47 13.47 -1.49
CA CYS A 24 -20.33 14.11 -0.87
C CYS A 24 -20.68 15.60 -0.77
N ASN A 25 -21.14 16.03 0.41
CA ASN A 25 -21.36 17.45 0.70
C ASN A 25 -19.99 18.14 0.75
N SER A 26 -19.50 18.52 -0.43
CA SER A 26 -18.27 19.26 -0.61
C SER A 26 -18.42 20.63 0.03
N VAL A 27 -17.76 20.83 1.18
CA VAL A 27 -17.19 22.15 1.46
C VAL A 27 -16.16 22.37 0.36
N ARG A 28 -16.40 23.38 -0.50
CA ARG A 28 -15.48 23.76 -1.58
C ARG A 28 -14.07 23.96 -1.02
N ILE A 29 -13.21 22.96 -1.18
CA ILE A 29 -11.76 23.15 -1.07
C ILE A 29 -11.29 23.27 -2.51
N SER A 30 -10.92 24.50 -2.89
CA SER A 30 -10.30 24.78 -4.17
C SER A 30 -8.99 24.00 -4.26
N CYS A 31 -8.94 22.99 -5.14
CA CYS A 31 -7.71 22.34 -5.54
C CYS A 31 -6.80 23.37 -6.21
N PHE A 32 -5.70 23.75 -5.56
CA PHE A 32 -4.58 24.36 -6.25
C PHE A 32 -3.75 23.23 -6.85
N GLN A 33 -3.95 22.96 -8.13
CA GLN A 33 -2.92 22.36 -8.97
C GLN A 33 -1.95 23.49 -9.34
N HIS A 34 -0.69 23.39 -8.94
CA HIS A 34 0.36 24.15 -9.61
C HIS A 34 1.60 23.29 -9.81
N LEU A 35 2.05 23.33 -11.07
CA LEU A 35 3.29 22.78 -11.59
C LEU A 35 4.50 23.59 -11.07
N GLU A 36 5.62 22.88 -11.00
CA GLU A 36 7.04 23.31 -11.04
C GLU A 36 7.78 23.85 -9.79
N SER A 37 9.07 23.50 -9.80
CA SER A 37 10.05 23.29 -8.72
C SER A 37 10.72 24.57 -8.21
N VAL A 38 10.97 24.66 -6.89
CA VAL A 38 12.11 25.39 -6.30
C VAL A 38 12.55 24.72 -5.00
N GLU A 39 13.81 24.27 -4.95
CA GLU A 39 14.48 23.80 -3.75
C GLU A 39 14.49 24.88 -2.65
N ARG A 40 13.96 24.57 -1.47
CA ARG A 40 14.31 25.25 -0.22
C ARG A 40 14.36 24.24 0.91
N THR A 41 15.58 23.95 1.33
CA THR A 41 15.90 23.25 2.58
C THR A 41 15.31 24.02 3.75
N LYS A 42 14.25 23.47 4.36
CA LYS A 42 13.79 23.87 5.69
C LYS A 42 13.72 22.63 6.55
N GLN A 43 14.74 22.48 7.38
CA GLN A 43 14.79 21.53 8.47
C GLN A 43 13.63 21.82 9.43
N CYS A 44 12.60 20.99 9.42
CA CYS A 44 11.57 21.01 10.46
C CYS A 44 11.97 20.02 11.55
N VAL A 45 12.25 20.56 12.73
CA VAL A 45 12.49 19.77 13.94
C VAL A 45 11.17 19.11 14.34
N SER A 46 11.06 17.82 14.06
CA SER A 46 9.94 16.99 14.50
C SER A 46 10.02 16.79 16.02
N LYS A 47 9.22 17.53 16.78
CA LYS A 47 8.89 17.13 18.16
C LYS A 47 8.06 15.85 18.06
N SER A 48 8.66 14.72 18.43
CA SER A 48 7.97 13.47 18.66
C SER A 48 6.91 13.68 19.74
N VAL A 49 5.66 13.87 19.33
CA VAL A 49 4.52 13.81 20.24
C VAL A 49 4.47 12.38 20.76
N GLY A 50 4.69 12.25 22.07
CA GLY A 50 4.69 10.98 22.76
C GLY A 50 3.44 10.18 22.42
N THR A 51 3.65 8.91 22.11
CA THR A 51 2.59 7.92 21.95
C THR A 51 1.88 7.79 23.29
N SER A 52 0.86 8.62 23.55
CA SER A 52 -0.12 8.32 24.58
C SER A 52 -0.88 7.10 24.08
N SER A 53 -0.49 5.90 24.53
CA SER A 53 -1.28 4.70 24.29
C SER A 53 -2.67 4.97 24.82
N CYS A 54 -3.64 5.12 23.92
CA CYS A 54 -5.04 5.27 24.27
C CYS A 54 -5.50 3.90 24.77
N GLY A 55 -5.19 3.59 26.03
CA GLY A 55 -5.54 2.36 26.71
C GLY A 55 -7.04 2.35 26.96
N ASP A 56 -7.81 1.98 25.94
CA ASP A 56 -8.89 1.01 26.01
C ASP A 56 -9.51 0.93 24.60
N ALA A 57 -9.37 -0.21 23.93
CA ALA A 57 -10.00 -0.43 22.63
C ALA A 57 -11.54 -0.38 22.74
N SER A 58 -12.10 -0.47 23.95
CA SER A 58 -13.54 -0.58 24.21
C SER A 58 -14.30 0.76 24.29
N ARG A 59 -13.63 1.92 24.27
CA ARG A 59 -14.28 3.19 24.64
C ARG A 59 -15.21 3.82 23.59
N PHE A 60 -15.07 3.44 22.31
CA PHE A 60 -15.80 4.08 21.22
C PHE A 60 -16.83 3.17 20.58
N SER A 61 -18.01 3.74 20.28
CA SER A 61 -19.08 3.01 19.61
C SER A 61 -18.69 2.55 18.20
N ARG A 62 -19.38 1.51 17.69
CA ARG A 62 -19.22 1.05 16.31
C ARG A 62 -19.56 2.15 15.30
N GLY A 63 -20.53 3.01 15.61
CA GLY A 63 -20.91 4.15 14.78
C GLY A 63 -19.76 5.15 14.66
N ALA A 64 -19.16 5.55 15.79
CA ALA A 64 -18.00 6.44 15.81
C ALA A 64 -16.82 5.89 14.99
N ARG A 65 -16.52 4.58 15.11
CA ARG A 65 -15.48 3.93 14.29
C ARG A 65 -15.79 3.99 12.79
N MET A 66 -17.04 3.74 12.41
CA MET A 66 -17.45 3.80 10.99
C MET A 66 -17.33 5.22 10.44
N GLU A 67 -17.73 6.24 11.21
CA GLU A 67 -17.54 7.65 10.84
C GLU A 67 -16.06 8.02 10.70
N ALA A 68 -15.20 7.54 11.61
CA ALA A 68 -13.77 7.77 11.53
C ALA A 68 -13.12 7.09 10.31
N GLN A 69 -13.57 5.88 9.96
CA GLN A 69 -13.15 5.21 8.72
C GLN A 69 -13.57 6.02 7.48
N VAL A 70 -14.80 6.53 7.45
CA VAL A 70 -15.29 7.38 6.35
C VAL A 70 -14.47 8.67 6.26
N ALA A 71 -14.18 9.33 7.38
CA ALA A 71 -13.37 10.54 7.39
C ALA A 71 -11.92 10.27 6.89
N LEU A 72 -11.32 9.14 7.27
CA LEU A 72 -10.01 8.73 6.77
C LEU A 72 -10.05 8.38 5.27
N PHE A 73 -11.10 7.69 4.81
CA PHE A 73 -11.34 7.42 3.40
C PHE A 73 -11.43 8.72 2.59
N ASP A 74 -12.26 9.67 3.02
CA ASP A 74 -12.45 10.95 2.33
C ASP A 74 -11.14 11.77 2.29
N TYR A 75 -10.35 11.72 3.36
CA TYR A 75 -9.02 12.32 3.36
C TYR A 75 -8.13 11.69 2.28
N LEU A 76 -7.94 10.37 2.29
CA LEU A 76 -7.04 9.67 1.36
C LEU A 76 -7.51 9.83 -0.09
N TYR A 77 -8.81 9.65 -0.34
CA TYR A 77 -9.39 9.72 -1.68
C TYR A 77 -9.51 11.17 -2.19
N CYS A 78 -10.26 12.02 -1.49
CA CYS A 78 -10.59 13.35 -1.98
C CYS A 78 -9.45 14.36 -1.80
N THR A 79 -8.68 14.26 -0.70
CA THR A 79 -7.63 15.26 -0.39
C THR A 79 -6.26 14.83 -0.92
N ARG A 80 -5.94 13.54 -0.84
CA ARG A 80 -4.63 13.00 -1.24
C ARG A 80 -4.61 12.36 -2.62
N GLY A 81 -5.78 12.14 -3.24
CA GLY A 81 -5.90 11.66 -4.61
C GLY A 81 -5.57 10.18 -4.79
N PHE A 82 -5.70 9.37 -3.72
CA PHE A 82 -5.47 7.93 -3.80
C PHE A 82 -6.54 7.28 -4.68
N HIS A 83 -6.22 6.11 -5.26
CA HIS A 83 -7.25 5.31 -5.90
C HIS A 83 -8.32 4.89 -4.89
N TYR A 84 -9.57 4.84 -5.34
CA TYR A 84 -10.73 4.49 -4.52
C TYR A 84 -10.49 3.20 -3.72
N LEU A 85 -10.02 2.14 -4.38
CA LEU A 85 -9.81 0.83 -3.75
C LEU A 85 -8.71 0.89 -2.67
N ASP A 86 -7.67 1.68 -2.86
CA ASP A 86 -6.62 1.84 -1.86
C ASP A 86 -7.11 2.64 -0.66
N ALA A 87 -7.77 3.77 -0.88
CA ALA A 87 -8.35 4.57 0.19
C ALA A 87 -9.37 3.76 1.01
N GLU A 88 -10.23 3.00 0.34
CA GLU A 88 -11.23 2.15 0.99
C GLU A 88 -10.57 1.06 1.83
N ARG A 89 -9.57 0.38 1.26
CA ARG A 89 -8.84 -0.67 1.95
C ARG A 89 -8.08 -0.13 3.15
N ILE A 90 -7.31 0.94 2.98
CA ILE A 90 -6.48 1.53 4.03
C ILE A 90 -7.36 1.96 5.20
N SER A 91 -8.46 2.65 4.92
CA SER A 91 -9.37 3.13 5.96
C SER A 91 -10.09 1.99 6.70
N LYS A 92 -10.52 0.94 6.01
CA LYS A 92 -11.22 -0.20 6.64
C LYS A 92 -10.30 -1.16 7.40
N ASN A 93 -9.03 -1.28 7.00
CA ASN A 93 -8.09 -2.27 7.54
C ASN A 93 -7.01 -1.66 8.45
N SER A 94 -7.19 -0.45 8.97
CA SER A 94 -6.27 0.19 9.95
C SER A 94 -6.95 0.51 11.30
N PRO A 95 -7.48 -0.51 12.02
CA PRO A 95 -8.29 -0.30 13.21
C PRO A 95 -7.57 0.42 14.36
N CYS A 96 -6.28 0.18 14.59
CA CYS A 96 -5.49 0.87 15.60
C CYS A 96 -5.28 2.35 15.23
N PHE A 97 -4.97 2.65 13.97
CA PHE A 97 -4.87 4.03 13.50
C PHE A 97 -6.21 4.77 13.65
N VAL A 98 -7.33 4.14 13.25
CA VAL A 98 -8.68 4.69 13.42
C VAL A 98 -9.00 4.95 14.89
N GLN A 99 -8.65 4.03 15.79
CA GLN A 99 -8.80 4.22 17.23
C GLN A 99 -8.00 5.44 17.72
N ASN A 100 -6.76 5.60 17.25
CA ASN A 100 -5.92 6.75 17.60
C ASN A 100 -6.48 8.08 17.07
N LEU A 101 -7.11 8.08 15.90
CA LEU A 101 -7.83 9.24 15.37
C LEU A 101 -9.00 9.63 16.27
N LEU A 102 -9.81 8.65 16.67
CA LEU A 102 -10.93 8.89 17.58
C LEU A 102 -10.46 9.48 18.92
N CYS A 103 -9.23 9.19 19.36
CA CYS A 103 -8.68 9.81 20.57
C CYS A 103 -8.42 11.32 20.46
N LYS A 104 -8.57 11.91 19.26
CA LYS A 104 -8.50 13.35 19.00
C LYS A 104 -9.87 14.03 18.96
N VAL A 105 -10.95 13.26 19.05
CA VAL A 105 -12.34 13.75 19.03
C VAL A 105 -12.83 13.94 20.46
N GLU A 106 -13.51 15.06 20.72
CA GLU A 106 -14.05 15.36 22.06
C GLU A 106 -15.36 14.62 22.34
N ARG A 107 -16.25 14.55 21.35
CA ARG A 107 -17.60 13.95 21.47
C ARG A 107 -17.91 13.06 20.27
N GLU A 108 -18.46 11.87 20.52
CA GLU A 108 -18.76 10.90 19.45
C GLU A 108 -19.73 11.43 18.39
N GLN A 109 -20.65 12.34 18.75
CA GLN A 109 -21.62 12.90 17.80
C GLN A 109 -20.98 13.81 16.73
N ASP A 110 -19.71 14.19 16.93
CA ASP A 110 -19.00 15.15 16.09
C ASP A 110 -17.79 14.53 15.37
N VAL A 111 -17.62 13.20 15.40
CA VAL A 111 -16.46 12.51 14.81
C VAL A 111 -16.17 12.96 13.38
N SER A 112 -17.18 12.92 12.52
CA SER A 112 -17.04 13.33 11.12
C SER A 112 -16.51 14.77 10.97
N ARG A 113 -17.09 15.73 11.73
CA ARG A 113 -16.71 17.15 11.68
C ARG A 113 -15.32 17.38 12.25
N ASP A 114 -15.04 16.81 13.41
CA ASP A 114 -13.82 17.06 14.15
C ASP A 114 -12.61 16.42 13.45
N LEU A 115 -12.77 15.22 12.86
CA LEU A 115 -11.73 14.59 12.06
C LEU A 115 -11.50 15.33 10.73
N ALA A 116 -12.54 15.75 10.03
CA ALA A 116 -12.39 16.57 8.82
C ALA A 116 -11.62 17.87 9.11
N LYS A 117 -11.92 18.52 10.25
CA LYS A 117 -11.17 19.68 10.74
C LYS A 117 -9.73 19.29 11.08
N PHE A 118 -9.51 18.18 11.78
CA PHE A 118 -8.18 17.70 12.16
C PHE A 118 -7.27 17.52 10.93
N PHE A 119 -7.73 16.77 9.93
CA PHE A 119 -6.95 16.50 8.71
C PHE A 119 -6.61 17.76 7.91
N ARG A 120 -7.47 18.79 7.96
CA ARG A 120 -7.23 20.06 7.27
C ARG A 120 -6.04 20.84 7.85
N TYR A 121 -5.78 20.70 9.15
CA TYR A 121 -4.78 21.50 9.85
C TYR A 121 -3.59 20.69 10.37
N ASN A 122 -3.65 19.35 10.31
CA ASN A 122 -2.62 18.47 10.84
C ASN A 122 -2.25 17.43 9.78
N PRO A 123 -1.02 17.43 9.23
CA PRO A 123 -0.55 16.36 8.37
C PRO A 123 -0.49 15.07 9.19
N ILE A 124 -1.04 13.99 8.64
CA ILE A 124 -0.88 12.65 9.21
C ILE A 124 0.25 11.90 8.51
N ASN A 125 0.86 10.95 9.21
CA ASN A 125 1.76 9.99 8.61
C ASN A 125 0.93 8.92 7.89
N GLU A 126 0.83 9.01 6.57
CA GLU A 126 0.03 8.12 5.71
C GLU A 126 0.60 6.70 5.64
N PHE A 127 1.89 6.53 5.96
CA PHE A 127 2.52 5.21 6.03
C PHE A 127 1.97 4.38 7.19
N GLU A 128 1.53 5.00 8.29
CA GLU A 128 0.97 4.27 9.44
C GLU A 128 -0.29 3.48 9.08
N PRO A 129 -1.40 4.09 8.62
CA PRO A 129 -2.60 3.35 8.26
C PRO A 129 -2.35 2.45 7.04
N PHE A 130 -1.45 2.83 6.12
CA PHE A 130 -1.09 1.98 4.99
C PHE A 130 -0.43 0.68 5.43
N LEU A 131 0.65 0.74 6.22
CA LEU A 131 1.36 -0.45 6.67
C LEU A 131 0.52 -1.31 7.61
N GLU A 132 -0.28 -0.68 8.49
CA GLU A 132 -1.25 -1.40 9.31
C GLU A 132 -2.25 -2.19 8.45
N SER A 133 -2.74 -1.59 7.36
CA SER A 133 -3.64 -2.26 6.40
C SER A 133 -3.02 -3.43 5.63
N LEU A 134 -1.70 -3.62 5.72
CA LEU A 134 -0.99 -4.79 5.20
C LEU A 134 -0.84 -5.90 6.25
N GLY A 135 -1.36 -5.70 7.46
CA GLY A 135 -1.30 -6.66 8.56
C GLY A 135 -0.10 -6.46 9.50
N LEU A 136 0.63 -5.34 9.40
CA LEU A 136 1.71 -5.02 10.32
C LEU A 136 1.17 -4.46 11.63
N SER A 137 1.69 -4.95 12.75
CA SER A 137 1.27 -4.50 14.07
C SER A 137 1.89 -3.15 14.43
N PRO A 138 1.27 -2.36 15.34
CA PRO A 138 1.80 -1.05 15.75
C PRO A 138 3.23 -1.08 16.31
N SER A 139 3.66 -2.19 16.92
CA SER A 139 5.04 -2.35 17.41
C SER A 139 6.04 -2.50 16.27
N GLU A 140 5.65 -3.12 15.15
CA GLU A 140 6.48 -3.29 13.96
C GLU A 140 6.63 -1.98 13.18
N LEU A 141 5.58 -1.14 13.14
CA LEU A 141 5.58 0.12 12.40
C LEU A 141 6.76 1.03 12.76
N LYS A 142 7.10 1.14 14.05
CA LYS A 142 8.14 2.07 14.54
C LYS A 142 9.50 1.92 13.85
N HIS A 143 9.83 0.73 13.38
CA HIS A 143 11.11 0.44 12.72
C HIS A 143 11.03 0.49 11.19
N LEU A 144 9.81 0.56 10.65
CA LEU A 144 9.49 0.45 9.23
C LEU A 144 9.08 1.78 8.61
N LEU A 145 8.63 2.74 9.42
CA LEU A 145 8.24 4.06 8.96
C LEU A 145 9.46 4.84 8.43
N PRO A 146 9.35 5.49 7.26
CA PRO A 146 10.34 6.46 6.82
C PRO A 146 10.54 7.58 7.86
N ARG A 147 11.78 8.06 8.00
CA ARG A 147 12.11 9.12 8.97
C ARG A 147 11.65 10.50 8.53
N ASP A 148 11.71 10.76 7.22
CA ASP A 148 11.55 12.11 6.65
C ASP A 148 10.40 12.19 5.63
N LEU A 149 9.56 11.16 5.53
CA LEU A 149 8.40 11.10 4.63
C LEU A 149 7.15 10.82 5.44
N LEU A 150 6.15 11.68 5.28
CA LEU A 150 4.84 11.54 5.90
C LEU A 150 3.77 11.12 4.89
N PHE A 151 3.95 11.47 3.62
CA PHE A 151 2.96 11.24 2.58
C PHE A 151 3.36 10.05 1.73
N LEU A 152 2.46 9.09 1.60
CA LEU A 152 2.66 7.87 0.83
C LEU A 152 2.78 8.18 -0.66
N GLY A 153 2.05 9.18 -1.14
CA GLY A 153 2.07 9.61 -2.54
C GLY A 153 3.43 10.17 -3.00
N ASP A 154 4.30 10.55 -2.07
CA ASP A 154 5.66 11.00 -2.38
C ASP A 154 6.60 9.82 -2.66
N ASP A 155 6.26 8.60 -2.21
CA ASP A 155 6.97 7.35 -2.49
C ASP A 155 6.24 6.53 -3.55
N ARG A 156 6.39 6.95 -4.82
CA ARG A 156 5.71 6.31 -5.95
C ARG A 156 6.17 4.86 -6.17
N SER A 157 7.47 4.60 -6.00
CA SER A 157 8.04 3.26 -6.16
C SER A 157 7.39 2.27 -5.19
N LEU A 158 7.14 2.68 -3.94
CA LEU A 158 6.46 1.84 -2.97
C LEU A 158 5.07 1.41 -3.45
N LEU A 159 4.23 2.37 -3.88
CA LEU A 159 2.87 2.08 -4.33
C LEU A 159 2.85 1.25 -5.61
N GLU A 160 3.69 1.59 -6.59
CA GLU A 160 3.80 0.83 -7.84
C GLU A 160 4.19 -0.62 -7.59
N ASN A 161 5.23 -0.87 -6.78
CA ASN A 161 5.66 -2.23 -6.46
C ASN A 161 4.64 -2.97 -5.59
N PHE A 162 3.93 -2.27 -4.70
CA PHE A 162 2.79 -2.82 -3.97
C PHE A 162 1.68 -3.31 -4.93
N HIS A 163 1.33 -2.51 -5.93
CA HIS A 163 0.33 -2.89 -6.94
C HIS A 163 0.80 -4.07 -7.77
N VAL A 164 2.08 -4.12 -8.17
CA VAL A 164 2.66 -5.28 -8.87
C VAL A 164 2.47 -6.56 -8.05
N LEU A 165 2.71 -6.55 -6.74
CA LEU A 165 2.48 -7.73 -5.89
C LEU A 165 0.98 -8.11 -5.81
N CYS A 166 0.10 -7.11 -5.69
CA CYS A 166 -1.35 -7.33 -5.66
C CYS A 166 -1.86 -7.95 -6.98
N GLU A 167 -1.50 -7.35 -8.10
CA GLU A 167 -1.84 -7.81 -9.46
C GLU A 167 -1.20 -9.16 -9.77
N TYR A 168 -0.03 -9.45 -9.18
CA TYR A 168 0.59 -10.76 -9.26
C TYR A 168 -0.25 -11.85 -8.59
N GLY A 169 -1.11 -11.47 -7.63
CA GLY A 169 -2.01 -12.36 -6.89
C GLY A 169 -1.55 -12.65 -5.47
N ILE A 170 -0.58 -11.91 -4.95
CA ILE A 170 -0.13 -12.05 -3.56
C ILE A 170 -1.17 -11.40 -2.64
N PRO A 171 -1.73 -12.13 -1.66
CA PRO A 171 -2.69 -11.55 -0.72
C PRO A 171 -2.06 -10.39 0.05
N GLN A 172 -2.78 -9.28 0.16
CA GLN A 172 -2.27 -8.06 0.80
C GLN A 172 -1.86 -8.27 2.27
N SER A 173 -2.54 -9.14 2.99
CA SER A 173 -2.18 -9.55 4.36
C SER A 173 -0.83 -10.28 4.46
N LYS A 174 -0.29 -10.76 3.34
CA LYS A 174 1.06 -11.34 3.24
C LYS A 174 2.09 -10.33 2.74
N ILE A 175 1.66 -9.24 2.09
CA ILE A 175 2.56 -8.18 1.62
C ILE A 175 3.21 -7.44 2.79
N GLY A 176 2.53 -7.28 3.94
CA GLY A 176 3.14 -6.70 5.14
C GLY A 176 4.37 -7.47 5.60
N LYS A 177 4.31 -8.81 5.57
CA LYS A 177 5.47 -9.68 5.87
C LYS A 177 6.61 -9.45 4.87
N ILE A 178 6.29 -9.40 3.57
CA ILE A 178 7.26 -9.12 2.51
C ILE A 178 7.94 -7.75 2.72
N PHE A 179 7.15 -6.73 3.05
CA PHE A 179 7.64 -5.38 3.35
C PHE A 179 8.62 -5.36 4.52
N LYS A 180 8.32 -6.10 5.58
CA LYS A 180 9.18 -6.21 6.76
C LYS A 180 10.50 -6.94 6.47
N GLU A 181 10.44 -8.04 5.70
CA GLU A 181 11.60 -8.92 5.47
C GLU A 181 12.50 -8.45 4.32
N ALA A 182 11.96 -7.74 3.34
CA ALA A 182 12.67 -7.31 2.13
C ALA A 182 12.10 -6.00 1.58
N ASN A 183 12.20 -4.92 2.36
CA ASN A 183 11.71 -3.59 2.00
C ASN A 183 12.34 -3.06 0.69
N GLU A 184 13.54 -3.50 0.34
CA GLU A 184 14.23 -3.14 -0.91
C GLU A 184 13.39 -3.44 -2.15
N ILE A 185 12.52 -4.47 -2.09
CA ILE A 185 11.62 -4.84 -3.19
C ILE A 185 10.69 -3.68 -3.58
N PHE A 186 10.28 -2.88 -2.60
CA PHE A 186 9.36 -1.77 -2.82
C PHE A 186 10.05 -0.51 -3.36
N ARG A 187 11.39 -0.52 -3.38
CA ARG A 187 12.21 0.58 -3.90
C ARG A 187 12.70 0.34 -5.32
N TYR A 188 12.25 -0.74 -5.95
CA TYR A 188 12.61 -1.01 -7.33
C TYR A 188 12.01 0.01 -8.29
N GLU A 189 12.78 0.33 -9.32
CA GLU A 189 12.28 1.11 -10.45
C GLU A 189 11.14 0.37 -11.16
N TYR A 190 10.33 1.15 -11.89
CA TYR A 190 9.16 0.66 -12.60
C TYR A 190 9.48 -0.58 -13.46
N GLY A 191 8.66 -1.63 -13.30
CA GLY A 191 8.76 -2.87 -14.08
C GLY A 191 9.82 -3.86 -13.62
N ILE A 192 10.81 -3.46 -12.81
CA ILE A 192 11.88 -4.35 -12.34
C ILE A 192 11.33 -5.50 -11.49
N LEU A 193 10.38 -5.23 -10.59
CA LEU A 193 9.75 -6.26 -9.77
C LEU A 193 8.98 -7.28 -10.62
N ALA A 194 8.20 -6.81 -11.59
CA ALA A 194 7.46 -7.67 -12.52
C ALA A 194 8.41 -8.55 -13.35
N MET A 195 9.53 -7.99 -13.82
CA MET A 195 10.57 -8.76 -14.52
C MET A 195 11.18 -9.85 -13.65
N LYS A 196 11.42 -9.58 -12.36
CA LYS A 196 11.96 -10.58 -11.41
C LYS A 196 10.98 -11.72 -11.19
N LEU A 197 9.71 -11.41 -10.95
CA LEU A 197 8.66 -12.43 -10.80
C LEU A 197 8.57 -13.30 -12.06
N SER A 198 8.58 -12.69 -13.25
CA SER A 198 8.60 -13.41 -14.52
C SER A 198 9.86 -14.25 -14.73
N ALA A 199 11.03 -13.83 -14.20
CA ALA A 199 12.24 -14.64 -14.29
C ALA A 199 12.10 -15.98 -13.57
N TYR A 200 11.40 -16.02 -12.43
CA TYR A 200 11.09 -17.27 -11.72
C TYR A 200 10.11 -18.15 -12.50
N GLU A 201 9.10 -17.58 -13.15
CA GLU A 201 8.21 -18.34 -14.04
C GLU A 201 8.97 -18.93 -15.24
N LYS A 202 9.95 -18.22 -15.79
CA LYS A 202 10.82 -18.71 -16.88
C LYS A 202 11.72 -19.87 -16.48
N LEU A 203 11.92 -20.10 -15.18
CA LEU A 203 12.54 -21.33 -14.69
C LEU A 203 11.57 -22.51 -14.75
N GLY A 204 10.31 -22.34 -15.15
CA GLY A 204 9.28 -23.37 -15.19
C GLY A 204 8.47 -23.48 -13.89
N LEU A 205 8.60 -22.51 -12.98
CA LEU A 205 7.72 -22.44 -11.80
C LEU A 205 6.34 -21.91 -12.23
N SER A 206 5.28 -22.58 -11.78
CA SER A 206 3.92 -22.07 -11.94
C SER A 206 3.72 -20.81 -11.10
N ARG A 207 2.84 -19.89 -11.56
CA ARG A 207 2.54 -18.65 -10.83
C ARG A 207 2.13 -18.88 -9.36
N PRO A 208 1.26 -19.86 -9.02
CA PRO A 208 0.95 -20.16 -7.61
C PRO A 208 2.20 -20.58 -6.80
N THR A 209 3.14 -21.28 -7.42
CA THR A 209 4.41 -21.67 -6.79
C THR A 209 5.30 -20.46 -6.56
N VAL A 210 5.40 -19.54 -7.52
CA VAL A 210 6.14 -18.27 -7.34
C VAL A 210 5.53 -17.43 -6.22
N ILE A 211 4.20 -17.33 -6.16
CA ILE A 211 3.49 -16.63 -5.05
C ILE A 211 3.89 -17.24 -3.70
N LYS A 212 3.81 -18.56 -3.55
CA LYS A 212 4.22 -19.26 -2.32
C LYS A 212 5.69 -19.01 -1.99
N LEU A 213 6.56 -19.11 -2.99
CA LEU A 213 7.99 -18.88 -2.85
C LEU A 213 8.30 -17.47 -2.34
N VAL A 214 7.68 -16.45 -2.93
CA VAL A 214 7.89 -15.03 -2.56
C VAL A 214 7.35 -14.73 -1.16
N ILE A 215 6.22 -15.31 -0.76
CA ILE A 215 5.66 -15.14 0.60
C ILE A 215 6.57 -15.81 1.65
N CYS A 216 7.15 -16.96 1.30
CA CYS A 216 8.03 -17.71 2.20
C CYS A 216 9.43 -17.11 2.28
N CYS A 217 10.00 -16.68 1.16
CA CYS A 217 11.38 -16.22 1.01
C CYS A 217 11.45 -14.93 0.17
N PRO A 218 10.99 -13.77 0.70
CA PRO A 218 11.00 -12.50 -0.03
C PRO A 218 12.38 -12.09 -0.54
N SER A 219 13.43 -12.43 0.22
CA SER A 219 14.83 -12.13 -0.11
C SER A 219 15.30 -12.68 -1.45
N LEU A 220 14.61 -13.67 -2.03
CA LEU A 220 14.89 -14.16 -3.39
C LEU A 220 14.64 -13.09 -4.46
N LEU A 221 13.78 -12.12 -4.19
CA LEU A 221 13.53 -10.99 -5.08
C LEU A 221 14.51 -9.82 -4.87
N VAL A 222 15.38 -9.88 -3.86
CA VAL A 222 16.34 -8.81 -3.54
C VAL A 222 17.62 -8.99 -4.37
N GLY A 223 18.11 -7.92 -4.99
CA GLY A 223 19.30 -7.96 -5.84
C GLY A 223 19.07 -8.74 -7.12
N SER A 224 20.10 -9.36 -7.71
CA SER A 224 19.97 -10.19 -8.92
C SER A 224 19.27 -11.53 -8.64
N VAL A 225 18.86 -12.25 -9.70
CA VAL A 225 18.32 -13.61 -9.58
C VAL A 225 19.26 -14.47 -8.73
N ASN A 226 18.72 -15.16 -7.73
CA ASN A 226 19.51 -15.97 -6.82
C ASN A 226 20.03 -17.25 -7.52
N ILE A 227 21.32 -17.24 -7.90
CA ILE A 227 21.97 -18.31 -8.67
C ILE A 227 22.01 -19.63 -7.88
N GLU A 228 22.18 -19.56 -6.55
CA GLU A 228 22.19 -20.76 -5.71
C GLU A 228 20.82 -21.43 -5.65
N PHE A 229 19.74 -20.64 -5.54
CA PHE A 229 18.39 -21.16 -5.67
C PHE A 229 18.17 -21.82 -7.03
N VAL A 230 18.58 -21.18 -8.12
CA VAL A 230 18.47 -21.74 -9.47
C VAL A 230 19.20 -23.08 -9.57
N ARG A 231 20.43 -23.17 -9.05
CA ARG A 231 21.23 -24.40 -9.06
C ARG A 231 20.56 -25.52 -8.26
N VAL A 232 20.02 -25.22 -7.07
CA VAL A 232 19.29 -26.19 -6.25
C VAL A 232 18.03 -26.65 -6.97
N PHE A 233 17.27 -25.71 -7.55
CA PHE A 233 16.04 -26.00 -8.27
C PHE A 233 16.26 -26.89 -9.50
N GLU A 234 17.31 -26.63 -10.29
CA GLU A 234 17.65 -27.47 -11.44
C GLU A 234 18.08 -28.89 -11.02
N LYS A 235 18.82 -29.03 -9.91
CA LYS A 235 19.13 -30.36 -9.35
C LYS A 235 17.87 -31.12 -8.93
N LEU A 236 16.91 -30.43 -8.31
CA LEU A 236 15.64 -31.05 -7.91
C LEU A 236 14.84 -31.53 -9.12
N LYS A 237 14.80 -30.75 -10.21
CA LYS A 237 14.20 -31.22 -11.47
C LYS A 237 14.87 -32.47 -12.01
N GLN A 238 16.21 -32.51 -11.99
CA GLN A 238 16.97 -33.69 -12.43
C GLN A 238 16.66 -34.94 -11.61
N LEU A 239 16.31 -34.77 -10.33
CA LEU A 239 15.88 -35.85 -9.43
C LEU A 239 14.40 -36.25 -9.62
N GLY A 240 13.69 -35.66 -10.58
CA GLY A 240 12.30 -36.00 -10.91
C GLY A 240 11.25 -35.29 -10.05
N PHE A 241 11.62 -34.29 -9.24
CA PHE A 241 10.63 -33.46 -8.56
C PHE A 241 9.93 -32.56 -9.60
N GLY A 242 8.63 -32.76 -9.79
CA GLY A 242 7.80 -31.91 -10.65
C GLY A 242 7.79 -30.47 -10.16
N THR A 243 7.60 -29.50 -11.06
CA THR A 243 7.73 -28.05 -10.76
C THR A 243 6.71 -27.49 -9.75
N ASP A 244 5.69 -28.28 -9.38
CA ASP A 244 4.59 -27.89 -8.50
C ASP A 244 4.66 -28.52 -7.09
N TRP A 245 5.72 -29.27 -6.78
CA TRP A 245 5.87 -29.97 -5.48
C TRP A 245 5.94 -29.05 -4.25
N ILE A 246 6.26 -27.77 -4.43
CA ILE A 246 6.30 -26.75 -3.36
C ILE A 246 4.86 -26.32 -2.96
N GLY A 247 3.84 -26.89 -3.61
CA GLY A 247 2.44 -26.50 -3.49
C GLY A 247 1.59 -27.24 -2.46
N ASP A 248 1.87 -28.51 -2.14
CA ASP A 248 0.92 -29.38 -1.42
C ASP A 248 1.09 -29.34 0.10
N GLY A 249 0.93 -28.13 0.66
CA GLY A 249 0.72 -27.92 2.08
C GLY A 249 -0.66 -27.34 2.34
N THR A 250 -1.72 -28.10 2.04
CA THR A 250 -3.06 -27.81 2.58
C THR A 250 -3.08 -28.22 4.06
N PRO A 251 -3.34 -27.29 5.00
CA PRO A 251 -3.67 -27.69 6.36
C PRO A 251 -5.08 -28.29 6.37
N VAL A 252 -5.18 -29.49 6.93
CA VAL A 252 -6.46 -30.13 7.31
C VAL A 252 -7.06 -29.35 8.48
#